data_AF-A0A0G1V5C1-F1
#
_entry.id   AF-A0A0G1V5C1-F1
#
_cell.length_a   1.000
_cell.length_b   1.000
_cell.length_c   1.000
_cell.angle_alpha   90.00
_cell.angle_beta   90.00
_cell.angle_gamma   90.00
#
_symmetry.space_group_name_H-M   'P 1'
#
loop_
_entity.id
_entity.type
_entity.pdbx_description
1 polymer ?
#
loop_
_entity_poly.entity_id
_entity_poly.type
_entity_poly.pdbx_seq_one_letter_code
_entity_poly.pdbx_strand_id
1 'polypeptide(L)'
;TLVAVVVLLLSGGVSLAAEKALPGEFLYPVKVNFNEEMRALWAISATAKANLDTELATRRLEEAEKLSAQAKLSPQVRVQLETKFQAHVERVKTQVAKVASQDTEAAAAVTADFEASLKAHNQILTELSGTNKRQAQELQPILVKVMVEQQVASDERVKADKKTAARADVEAVAEGRREAAKNKIEEVEGFIQKQTERSGVEVMARAEARLAQARKLFAEGEVKLSAKDYNAAFKLFGQAHTTAQEAKLLARARLEREEDNDGEKATPTPSSSVSATPDSTISPTSKIDITASGSVQFDLEEEDEIGEGN
;
A
#
# COMPACT_ATOMS: atom_id res chain seq x y z
N THR A 1 -38.74 3.84 -3.83
CA THR A 1 -37.66 4.09 -2.86
C THR A 1 -36.40 3.29 -3.17
N LEU A 2 -36.49 1.98 -3.46
CA LEU A 2 -35.31 1.16 -3.85
C LEU A 2 -34.58 1.66 -5.11
N VAL A 3 -35.33 2.09 -6.13
CA VAL A 3 -34.78 2.63 -7.40
C VAL A 3 -33.97 3.91 -7.17
N ALA A 4 -34.38 4.76 -6.22
CA ALA A 4 -33.67 6.01 -5.93
C ALA A 4 -32.33 5.76 -5.21
N VAL A 5 -32.25 4.73 -4.36
CA VAL A 5 -30.99 4.30 -3.71
C VAL A 5 -30.04 3.70 -4.74
N VAL A 6 -30.54 2.89 -5.68
CA VAL A 6 -29.74 2.36 -6.79
C VAL A 6 -29.25 3.49 -7.70
N VAL A 7 -30.10 4.46 -8.05
CA VAL A 7 -29.70 5.62 -8.88
C VAL A 7 -28.71 6.55 -8.15
N LEU A 8 -28.82 6.73 -6.83
CA LEU A 8 -27.85 7.47 -6.03
C LEU A 8 -26.50 6.73 -5.89
N LEU A 9 -26.51 5.41 -5.74
CA LEU A 9 -25.29 4.58 -5.76
C LEU A 9 -24.65 4.56 -7.15
N LEU A 10 -25.44 4.71 -8.22
CA LEU A 10 -24.96 4.84 -9.60
C LEU A 10 -24.54 6.28 -9.97
N SER A 11 -24.86 7.27 -9.13
CA SER A 11 -24.25 8.59 -9.28
C SER A 11 -22.77 8.44 -8.96
N GLY A 12 -21.91 8.60 -9.97
CA GLY A 12 -20.49 8.24 -9.89
C GLY A 12 -19.75 8.83 -8.67
N GLY A 13 -20.26 9.91 -8.06
CA GLY A 13 -19.73 10.48 -6.83
C GLY A 13 -19.71 9.51 -5.64
N VAL A 14 -20.75 8.69 -5.44
CA VAL A 14 -20.81 7.76 -4.27
C VAL A 14 -19.85 6.59 -4.47
N SER A 15 -19.79 6.01 -5.68
CA SER A 15 -18.82 4.96 -6.01
C SER A 15 -17.38 5.45 -5.91
N LEU A 16 -17.10 6.69 -6.36
CA LEU A 16 -15.76 7.29 -6.24
C LEU A 16 -15.37 7.58 -4.79
N ALA A 17 -16.30 8.07 -3.96
CA ALA A 17 -16.05 8.26 -2.54
C ALA A 17 -15.82 6.93 -1.81
N ALA A 18 -16.59 5.89 -2.16
CA ALA A 18 -16.40 4.54 -1.62
C ALA A 18 -15.03 3.96 -1.97
N GLU A 19 -14.46 4.31 -3.13
CA GLU A 19 -13.12 3.85 -3.53
C GLU A 19 -12.01 4.35 -2.60
N LYS A 20 -12.20 5.51 -1.95
CA LYS A 20 -11.26 6.02 -0.93
C LYS A 20 -11.59 5.55 0.48
N ALA A 21 -12.75 4.94 0.70
CA ALA A 21 -13.19 4.57 2.04
C ALA A 21 -12.28 3.53 2.70
N LEU A 22 -12.03 3.69 3.99
CA LEU A 22 -11.28 2.78 4.85
C LEU A 22 -12.21 1.88 5.68
N PRO A 23 -11.74 0.68 6.11
CA PRO A 23 -12.52 -0.15 7.02
C PRO A 23 -13.02 0.61 8.25
N GLY A 24 -14.31 0.47 8.55
CA GLY A 24 -14.99 1.19 9.63
C GLY A 24 -15.73 2.45 9.15
N GLU A 25 -15.46 2.94 7.95
CA GLU A 25 -16.19 4.05 7.36
C GLU A 25 -17.49 3.62 6.69
N PHE A 26 -18.48 4.53 6.66
CA PHE A 26 -19.83 4.26 6.18
C PHE A 26 -19.88 3.70 4.75
N LEU A 27 -19.00 4.17 3.86
CA LEU A 27 -18.98 3.75 2.45
C LEU A 27 -18.08 2.53 2.16
N TYR A 28 -17.36 2.01 3.15
CA TYR A 28 -16.51 0.84 2.95
C TYR A 28 -17.25 -0.41 2.48
N PRO A 29 -18.48 -0.72 2.97
CA PRO A 29 -19.28 -1.81 2.40
C PRO A 29 -19.59 -1.64 0.92
N VAL A 30 -19.77 -0.41 0.42
CA VAL A 30 -19.99 -0.13 -1.00
C VAL A 30 -18.74 -0.44 -1.82
N LYS A 31 -17.55 -0.12 -1.29
CA LYS A 31 -16.26 -0.47 -1.91
C LYS A 31 -16.16 -1.97 -2.15
N VAL A 32 -16.34 -2.75 -1.09
CA VAL A 32 -15.99 -4.17 -1.08
C VAL A 32 -17.09 -5.08 -1.62
N ASN A 33 -18.37 -4.73 -1.40
CA ASN A 33 -19.50 -5.55 -1.83
C ASN A 33 -20.14 -5.08 -3.15
N PHE A 34 -19.68 -3.97 -3.73
CA PHE A 34 -20.24 -3.49 -5.00
C PHE A 34 -19.13 -3.10 -5.99
N ASN A 35 -18.28 -2.12 -5.67
CA ASN A 35 -17.25 -1.68 -6.62
C ASN A 35 -16.30 -2.84 -6.99
N GLU A 36 -15.77 -3.56 -6.00
CA GLU A 36 -14.86 -4.68 -6.20
C GLU A 36 -15.53 -5.85 -6.95
N GLU A 37 -16.81 -6.13 -6.67
CA GLU A 37 -17.58 -7.16 -7.38
C GLU A 37 -17.79 -6.79 -8.86
N MET A 38 -18.14 -5.54 -9.14
CA MET A 38 -18.30 -5.04 -10.52
C MET A 38 -16.99 -5.18 -11.31
N ARG A 39 -15.84 -4.91 -10.68
CA ARG A 39 -14.53 -5.14 -11.29
C ARG A 39 -14.27 -6.62 -11.54
N ALA A 40 -14.66 -7.48 -10.60
CA ALA A 40 -14.52 -8.92 -10.73
C ALA A 40 -15.36 -9.50 -11.89
N LEU A 41 -16.54 -8.94 -12.16
CA LEU A 41 -17.36 -9.31 -13.31
C LEU A 41 -16.68 -9.01 -14.66
N TRP A 42 -15.85 -7.97 -14.72
CA TRP A 42 -15.16 -7.56 -15.95
C TRP A 42 -13.78 -8.23 -16.12
N ALA A 43 -13.22 -8.80 -15.05
CA ALA A 43 -12.03 -9.61 -15.10
C ALA A 43 -12.35 -11.01 -15.65
N ILE A 44 -12.49 -11.16 -16.97
CA ILE A 44 -12.96 -12.41 -17.60
C ILE A 44 -11.86 -13.49 -17.62
N SER A 45 -10.64 -13.14 -18.06
CA SER A 45 -9.54 -14.09 -18.23
C SER A 45 -8.86 -14.45 -16.90
N ALA A 46 -8.17 -15.61 -16.84
CA ALA A 46 -7.41 -16.01 -15.65
C ALA A 46 -6.34 -14.96 -15.29
N THR A 47 -5.64 -14.42 -16.29
CA THR A 47 -4.66 -13.33 -16.09
C THR A 47 -5.32 -12.06 -15.54
N ALA A 48 -6.47 -11.64 -16.10
CA ALA A 48 -7.19 -10.46 -15.60
C ALA A 48 -7.66 -10.65 -14.16
N LYS A 49 -8.13 -11.85 -13.79
CA LYS A 49 -8.51 -12.18 -12.41
C LYS A 49 -7.31 -12.15 -11.47
N ALA A 50 -6.18 -12.74 -11.88
CA ALA A 50 -4.95 -12.73 -11.09
C ALA A 50 -4.45 -11.30 -10.83
N ASN A 51 -4.52 -10.43 -11.85
CA ASN A 51 -4.15 -9.02 -11.73
C ASN A 51 -5.12 -8.26 -10.80
N LEU A 52 -6.43 -8.49 -10.93
CA LEU A 52 -7.41 -7.87 -10.04
C LEU A 52 -7.20 -8.31 -8.59
N ASP A 53 -7.03 -9.61 -8.35
CA ASP A 53 -6.79 -10.12 -6.99
C ASP A 53 -5.45 -9.65 -6.43
N THR A 54 -4.42 -9.46 -7.28
CA THR A 54 -3.16 -8.82 -6.89
C THR A 54 -3.41 -7.40 -6.39
N GLU A 55 -4.15 -6.60 -7.17
CA GLU A 55 -4.48 -5.22 -6.79
C GLU A 55 -5.31 -5.16 -5.51
N LEU A 56 -6.28 -6.04 -5.35
CA LEU A 56 -7.13 -6.04 -4.15
C LEU A 56 -6.37 -6.55 -2.93
N ALA A 57 -5.45 -7.51 -3.07
CA ALA A 57 -4.55 -7.90 -1.98
C ALA A 57 -3.69 -6.71 -1.53
N THR A 58 -3.01 -6.04 -2.46
CA THR A 58 -2.13 -4.91 -2.14
C THR A 58 -2.92 -3.73 -1.57
N ARG A 59 -4.14 -3.50 -2.05
CA ARG A 59 -5.06 -2.49 -1.50
C ARG A 59 -5.41 -2.72 -0.02
N ARG A 60 -5.55 -3.96 0.42
CA ARG A 60 -5.76 -4.24 1.86
C ARG A 60 -4.52 -3.90 2.68
N LEU A 61 -3.32 -4.02 2.11
CA LEU A 61 -2.08 -3.55 2.75
C LEU A 61 -2.03 -2.02 2.80
N GLU A 62 -2.38 -1.33 1.70
CA GLU A 62 -2.50 0.14 1.67
C GLU A 62 -3.48 0.66 2.73
N GLU A 63 -4.64 0.01 2.87
CA GLU A 63 -5.62 0.34 3.91
C GLU A 63 -5.05 0.17 5.33
N ALA A 64 -4.27 -0.89 5.56
CA ALA A 64 -3.59 -1.11 6.84
C ALA A 64 -2.52 -0.03 7.12
N GLU A 65 -1.74 0.33 6.10
CA GLU A 65 -0.74 1.39 6.17
C GLU A 65 -1.37 2.73 6.54
N LYS A 66 -2.45 3.13 5.85
CA LYS A 66 -3.18 4.37 6.12
C LYS A 66 -3.75 4.41 7.52
N LEU A 67 -4.45 3.35 7.92
CA LEU A 67 -5.03 3.26 9.27
C LEU A 67 -3.95 3.25 10.35
N SER A 68 -2.81 2.61 10.11
CA SER A 68 -1.69 2.62 11.06
C SER A 68 -1.07 4.01 11.18
N ALA A 69 -0.83 4.70 10.06
CA ALA A 69 -0.31 6.07 10.05
C ALA A 69 -1.25 7.05 10.77
N GLN A 70 -2.57 6.84 10.68
CA GLN A 70 -3.59 7.62 11.38
C GLN A 70 -3.86 7.16 12.83
N ALA A 71 -3.13 6.16 13.34
CA ALA A 71 -3.36 5.52 14.65
C ALA A 71 -4.79 4.95 14.87
N LYS A 72 -5.47 4.59 13.77
CA LYS A 72 -6.84 4.05 13.72
C LYS A 72 -6.91 2.54 13.44
N LEU A 73 -5.77 1.86 13.33
CA LEU A 73 -5.73 0.41 13.07
C LEU A 73 -6.08 -0.39 14.34
N SER A 74 -7.37 -0.64 14.56
CA SER A 74 -7.83 -1.48 15.68
C SER A 74 -7.55 -2.97 15.43
N PRO A 75 -7.47 -3.83 16.47
CA PRO A 75 -7.30 -5.26 16.30
C PRO A 75 -8.37 -5.92 15.41
N GLN A 76 -9.62 -5.46 15.52
CA GLN A 76 -10.74 -5.99 14.73
C GLN A 76 -10.60 -5.62 13.25
N VAL A 77 -10.24 -4.36 12.97
CA VAL A 77 -10.01 -3.89 11.59
C VAL A 77 -8.79 -4.59 10.98
N ARG A 78 -7.71 -4.74 11.76
CA ARG A 78 -6.53 -5.49 11.34
C ARG A 78 -6.88 -6.92 10.90
N VAL A 79 -7.63 -7.66 11.73
CA VAL A 79 -8.05 -9.04 11.40
C VAL A 79 -8.91 -9.07 10.13
N GLN A 80 -9.78 -8.08 9.94
CA GLN A 80 -10.58 -7.96 8.72
C GLN A 80 -9.70 -7.79 7.47
N LEU A 81 -8.71 -6.89 7.54
CA LEU A 81 -7.76 -6.63 6.45
C LEU A 81 -6.90 -7.85 6.15
N GLU A 82 -6.35 -8.50 7.18
CA GLU A 82 -5.57 -9.75 7.05
C GLU A 82 -6.37 -10.86 6.37
N THR A 83 -7.63 -11.05 6.78
CA THR A 83 -8.51 -12.08 6.22
C THR A 83 -8.77 -11.83 4.73
N LYS A 84 -9.09 -10.58 4.38
CA LYS A 84 -9.32 -10.21 2.97
C LYS A 84 -8.05 -10.31 2.14
N PHE A 85 -6.92 -9.83 2.67
CA PHE A 85 -5.60 -9.96 2.05
C PHE A 85 -5.33 -11.44 1.70
N GLN A 86 -5.41 -12.33 2.69
CA GLN A 86 -5.17 -13.76 2.46
C GLN A 86 -6.14 -14.35 1.42
N ALA A 87 -7.42 -13.97 1.48
CA ALA A 87 -8.40 -14.46 0.51
C ALA A 87 -8.05 -14.06 -0.93
N HIS A 88 -7.57 -12.83 -1.15
CA HIS A 88 -7.07 -12.41 -2.46
C HIS A 88 -5.78 -13.13 -2.84
N VAL A 89 -4.83 -13.32 -1.91
CA VAL A 89 -3.60 -14.07 -2.18
C VAL A 89 -3.88 -15.50 -2.65
N GLU A 90 -4.79 -16.22 -2.00
CA GLU A 90 -5.18 -17.57 -2.43
C GLU A 90 -5.84 -17.59 -3.81
N ARG A 91 -6.59 -16.55 -4.16
CA ARG A 91 -7.12 -16.39 -5.51
C ARG A 91 -6.02 -16.08 -6.52
N VAL A 92 -5.04 -15.23 -6.21
CA VAL A 92 -3.86 -15.00 -7.06
C VAL A 92 -3.16 -16.32 -7.35
N LYS A 93 -2.84 -17.11 -6.32
CA LYS A 93 -2.21 -18.44 -6.46
C LYS A 93 -3.02 -19.36 -7.39
N THR A 94 -4.34 -19.41 -7.17
CA THR A 94 -5.26 -20.21 -7.99
C THR A 94 -5.28 -19.77 -9.45
N GLN A 95 -5.34 -18.46 -9.73
CA GLN A 95 -5.38 -17.96 -11.10
C GLN A 95 -4.02 -18.09 -11.78
N VAL A 96 -2.91 -17.83 -11.09
CA VAL A 96 -1.55 -18.03 -11.62
C VAL A 96 -1.34 -19.48 -12.03
N ALA A 97 -1.80 -20.46 -11.23
CA ALA A 97 -1.73 -21.87 -11.61
C ALA A 97 -2.51 -22.18 -12.90
N LYS A 98 -3.68 -21.53 -13.10
CA LYS A 98 -4.45 -21.65 -14.34
C LYS A 98 -3.73 -21.00 -15.53
N VAL A 99 -3.21 -19.79 -15.35
CA VAL A 99 -2.44 -19.09 -16.39
C VAL A 99 -1.23 -19.93 -16.79
N ALA A 100 -0.50 -20.51 -15.83
CA ALA A 100 0.70 -21.31 -16.08
C ALA A 100 0.45 -22.58 -16.92
N SER A 101 -0.79 -23.09 -16.96
CA SER A 101 -1.17 -24.23 -17.79
C SER A 101 -1.27 -23.88 -19.28
N GLN A 102 -1.46 -22.59 -19.60
CA GLN A 102 -1.64 -22.09 -20.96
C GLN A 102 -0.45 -21.25 -21.41
N ASP A 103 0.06 -20.42 -20.52
CA ASP A 103 1.12 -19.45 -20.76
C ASP A 103 1.98 -19.29 -19.49
N THR A 104 3.12 -19.98 -19.47
CA THR A 104 4.05 -19.91 -18.34
C THR A 104 4.72 -18.55 -18.21
N GLU A 105 4.83 -17.80 -19.30
CA GLU A 105 5.46 -16.47 -19.30
C GLU A 105 4.51 -15.43 -18.69
N ALA A 106 3.24 -15.45 -19.10
CA ALA A 106 2.21 -14.62 -18.46
C ALA A 106 2.06 -14.94 -16.97
N ALA A 107 2.13 -16.22 -16.58
CA ALA A 107 2.09 -16.59 -15.16
C ALA A 107 3.30 -16.03 -14.40
N ALA A 108 4.51 -16.17 -14.95
CA ALA A 108 5.72 -15.62 -14.36
C ALA A 108 5.67 -14.10 -14.22
N ALA A 109 5.09 -13.40 -15.21
CA ALA A 109 4.90 -11.96 -15.18
C ALA A 109 3.96 -11.53 -14.03
N VAL A 110 2.80 -12.16 -13.90
CA VAL A 110 1.85 -11.89 -12.80
C VAL A 110 2.49 -12.16 -11.44
N THR A 111 3.20 -13.28 -11.28
CA THR A 111 3.88 -13.60 -10.02
C THR A 111 4.97 -12.58 -9.69
N ALA A 112 5.74 -12.12 -10.68
CA ALA A 112 6.78 -11.12 -10.49
C ALA A 112 6.20 -9.75 -10.08
N ASP A 113 5.06 -9.34 -10.67
CA ASP A 113 4.37 -8.10 -10.30
C ASP A 113 3.78 -8.19 -8.88
N PHE A 114 3.22 -9.35 -8.51
CA PHE A 114 2.72 -9.59 -7.16
C PHE A 114 3.86 -9.58 -6.13
N GLU A 115 4.99 -10.25 -6.41
CA GLU A 115 6.20 -10.23 -5.57
C GLU A 115 6.72 -8.80 -5.36
N ALA A 116 6.86 -8.02 -6.46
CA ALA A 116 7.29 -6.63 -6.40
C ALA A 116 6.38 -5.80 -5.49
N SER A 117 5.07 -6.06 -5.56
CA SER A 117 4.08 -5.33 -4.78
C SER A 117 4.16 -5.68 -3.30
N LEU A 118 4.22 -6.97 -2.96
CA LEU A 118 4.41 -7.40 -1.58
C LEU A 118 5.70 -6.84 -0.98
N LYS A 119 6.79 -6.81 -1.76
CA LYS A 119 8.07 -6.25 -1.30
C LYS A 119 8.02 -4.75 -1.06
N ALA A 120 7.30 -3.99 -1.89
CA ALA A 120 7.09 -2.56 -1.67
C ALA A 120 6.28 -2.29 -0.39
N HIS A 121 5.15 -2.99 -0.21
CA HIS A 121 4.33 -2.86 1.01
C HIS A 121 5.06 -3.33 2.27
N ASN A 122 5.86 -4.39 2.18
CA ASN A 122 6.69 -4.85 3.29
C ASN A 122 7.65 -3.75 3.79
N GLN A 123 8.33 -3.06 2.87
CA GLN A 123 9.23 -1.96 3.23
C GLN A 123 8.48 -0.82 3.93
N ILE A 124 7.30 -0.47 3.43
CA ILE A 124 6.46 0.58 4.01
C ILE A 124 5.96 0.18 5.41
N LEU A 125 5.39 -1.01 5.53
CA LEU A 125 4.88 -1.53 6.80
C LEU A 125 5.99 -1.64 7.85
N THR A 126 7.21 -2.03 7.42
CA THR A 126 8.38 -2.10 8.30
C THR A 126 8.76 -0.71 8.82
N GLU A 127 8.76 0.30 7.96
CA GLU A 127 9.00 1.69 8.36
C GLU A 127 7.93 2.18 9.36
N LEU A 128 6.65 1.98 9.06
CA LEU A 128 5.56 2.35 9.95
C LEU A 128 5.67 1.63 11.31
N SER A 129 6.03 0.36 11.32
CA SER A 129 6.24 -0.41 12.55
C SER A 129 7.37 0.13 13.42
N GLY A 130 8.36 0.81 12.81
CA GLY A 130 9.49 1.42 13.50
C GLY A 130 9.17 2.75 14.20
N THR A 131 7.97 3.30 14.00
CA THR A 131 7.61 4.64 14.50
C THR A 131 7.36 4.64 16.02
N ASN A 132 6.67 3.63 16.57
CA ASN A 132 6.51 3.46 18.02
C ASN A 132 6.12 2.01 18.39
N LYS A 133 6.19 1.68 19.69
CA LYS A 133 5.88 0.33 20.22
C LYS A 133 4.47 -0.16 19.86
N ARG A 134 3.48 0.75 19.81
CA ARG A 134 2.09 0.39 19.52
C ARG A 134 1.94 -0.03 18.05
N GLN A 135 2.44 0.79 17.11
CA GLN A 135 2.43 0.44 15.69
C GLN A 135 3.24 -0.81 15.39
N ALA A 136 4.36 -1.04 16.10
CA ALA A 136 5.10 -2.29 16.03
C ALA A 136 4.21 -3.50 16.37
N GLN A 137 3.48 -3.45 17.49
CA GLN A 137 2.58 -4.53 17.92
C GLN A 137 1.36 -4.69 17.00
N GLU A 138 0.82 -3.59 16.49
CA GLU A 138 -0.33 -3.60 15.59
C GLU A 138 0.04 -4.21 14.24
N LEU A 139 1.17 -3.84 13.64
CA LEU A 139 1.57 -4.25 12.29
C LEU A 139 2.30 -5.59 12.22
N GLN A 140 2.88 -6.08 13.32
CA GLN A 140 3.66 -7.32 13.32
C GLN A 140 2.93 -8.52 12.66
N PRO A 141 1.64 -8.79 12.93
CA PRO A 141 0.96 -9.92 12.31
C PRO A 141 0.79 -9.79 10.79
N ILE A 142 0.51 -8.57 10.29
CA ILE A 142 0.44 -8.28 8.86
C ILE A 142 1.82 -8.45 8.23
N LEU A 143 2.87 -7.90 8.84
CA LEU A 143 4.25 -8.02 8.36
C LEU A 143 4.68 -9.47 8.17
N VAL A 144 4.40 -10.34 9.15
CA VAL A 144 4.70 -11.77 9.05
C VAL A 144 3.98 -12.42 7.86
N LYS A 145 2.70 -12.12 7.67
CA LYS A 145 1.92 -12.65 6.52
C LYS A 145 2.49 -12.17 5.19
N VAL A 146 2.80 -10.87 5.07
CA VAL A 146 3.38 -10.30 3.84
C VAL A 146 4.74 -10.91 3.55
N MET A 147 5.59 -11.10 4.56
CA MET A 147 6.90 -11.76 4.41
C MET A 147 6.77 -13.19 3.88
N VAL A 148 5.84 -13.98 4.45
CA VAL A 148 5.59 -15.36 4.00
C VAL A 148 5.14 -15.37 2.55
N GLU A 149 4.15 -14.55 2.20
CA GLU A 149 3.61 -14.53 0.83
C GLU A 149 4.60 -13.95 -0.19
N GLN A 150 5.44 -13.00 0.22
CA GLN A 150 6.53 -12.48 -0.61
C GLN A 150 7.54 -13.57 -0.92
N GLN A 151 7.92 -14.38 0.09
CA GLN A 151 8.86 -15.48 -0.11
C GLN A 151 8.26 -16.56 -1.03
N VAL A 152 6.99 -16.93 -0.81
CA VAL A 152 6.28 -17.89 -1.68
C VAL A 152 6.21 -17.39 -3.12
N ALA A 153 5.85 -16.12 -3.33
CA ALA A 153 5.82 -15.53 -4.67
C ALA A 153 7.20 -15.53 -5.33
N SER A 154 8.27 -15.21 -4.58
CA SER A 154 9.65 -15.26 -5.07
C SER A 154 10.07 -16.67 -5.49
N ASP A 155 9.74 -17.68 -4.69
CA ASP A 155 10.07 -19.07 -4.98
C ASP A 155 9.33 -19.58 -6.21
N GLU A 156 8.05 -19.25 -6.37
CA GLU A 156 7.27 -19.59 -7.56
C GLU A 156 7.79 -18.87 -8.81
N ARG A 157 8.15 -17.59 -8.70
CA ARG A 157 8.80 -16.86 -9.80
C ARG A 157 10.10 -17.52 -10.21
N VAL A 158 10.98 -17.88 -9.27
CA VAL A 158 12.26 -18.54 -9.56
C VAL A 158 12.06 -19.89 -10.24
N LYS A 159 11.05 -20.67 -9.84
CA LYS A 159 10.69 -21.93 -10.52
C LYS A 159 10.21 -21.67 -11.95
N ALA A 160 9.36 -20.67 -12.15
CA ALA A 160 8.86 -20.30 -13.48
C ALA A 160 10.00 -19.79 -14.39
N ASP A 161 10.87 -18.92 -13.88
CA ASP A 161 12.05 -18.39 -14.57
C ASP A 161 12.98 -19.54 -15.03
N LYS A 162 13.25 -20.53 -14.16
CA LYS A 162 14.05 -21.70 -14.53
C LYS A 162 13.41 -22.53 -15.64
N LYS A 163 12.09 -22.70 -15.62
CA LYS A 163 11.36 -23.43 -16.68
C LYS A 163 11.42 -22.69 -18.01
N THR A 164 11.29 -21.36 -17.99
CA THR A 164 11.36 -20.51 -19.18
C THR A 164 12.78 -20.48 -19.75
N ALA A 165 13.81 -20.37 -18.90
CA ALA A 165 15.22 -20.41 -19.28
C ALA A 165 15.68 -21.79 -19.80
N ALA A 166 14.93 -22.86 -19.55
CA ALA A 166 15.22 -24.20 -20.09
C ALA A 166 14.63 -24.45 -21.49
N ARG A 167 13.95 -23.46 -22.10
CA ARG A 167 13.41 -23.56 -23.46
C ARG A 167 14.54 -23.58 -24.49
N ALA A 168 14.29 -24.23 -25.64
CA ALA A 168 15.31 -24.40 -26.68
C ALA A 168 15.83 -23.08 -27.28
N ASP A 169 15.04 -22.00 -27.20
CA ASP A 169 15.37 -20.67 -27.71
C ASP A 169 15.65 -19.68 -26.57
N VAL A 170 16.75 -19.91 -25.86
CA VAL A 170 17.15 -19.08 -24.71
C VAL A 170 17.54 -17.66 -25.10
N GLU A 171 17.98 -17.45 -26.35
CA GLU A 171 18.33 -16.14 -26.88
C GLU A 171 17.09 -15.26 -27.04
N ALA A 172 16.08 -15.73 -27.79
CA ALA A 172 14.84 -14.96 -27.95
C ALA A 172 14.11 -14.73 -26.62
N VAL A 173 14.18 -15.69 -25.69
CA VAL A 173 13.63 -15.54 -24.33
C VAL A 173 14.34 -14.43 -23.55
N ALA A 174 15.67 -14.36 -23.62
CA ALA A 174 16.44 -13.30 -22.97
C ALA A 174 16.15 -11.92 -23.60
N GLU A 175 16.04 -11.84 -24.93
CA GLU A 175 15.70 -10.61 -25.64
C GLU A 175 14.27 -10.13 -25.34
N GLY A 176 13.29 -11.03 -25.30
CA GLY A 176 11.93 -10.69 -24.87
C GLY A 176 11.90 -10.12 -23.46
N ARG A 177 12.66 -10.74 -22.54
CA ARG A 177 12.77 -10.27 -21.15
C ARG A 177 13.46 -8.91 -21.04
N ARG A 178 14.47 -8.67 -21.88
CA ARG A 178 15.15 -7.38 -22.01
C ARG A 178 14.16 -6.29 -22.42
N GLU A 179 13.39 -6.49 -23.49
CA GLU A 179 12.44 -5.48 -23.95
C GLU A 179 11.36 -5.20 -22.90
N ALA A 180 10.85 -6.23 -22.21
CA ALA A 180 9.92 -6.04 -21.10
C ALA A 180 10.54 -5.20 -19.96
N ALA A 181 11.78 -5.49 -19.56
CA ALA A 181 12.48 -4.73 -18.51
C ALA A 181 12.74 -3.28 -18.92
N LYS A 182 13.16 -3.06 -20.18
CA LYS A 182 13.38 -1.74 -20.75
C LYS A 182 12.10 -0.89 -20.73
N ASN A 183 11.01 -1.42 -21.28
CA ASN A 183 9.72 -0.75 -21.32
C ASN A 183 9.24 -0.38 -19.90
N LYS A 184 9.42 -1.29 -18.93
CA LYS A 184 9.06 -1.01 -17.53
C LYS A 184 9.92 0.09 -16.92
N ILE A 185 11.23 0.09 -17.17
CA ILE A 185 12.13 1.15 -16.68
C ILE A 185 11.71 2.51 -17.25
N GLU A 186 11.48 2.59 -18.56
CA GLU A 186 11.05 3.83 -19.24
C GLU A 186 9.68 4.33 -18.73
N GLU A 187 8.72 3.41 -18.53
CA GLU A 187 7.42 3.72 -17.94
C GLU A 187 7.56 4.36 -16.54
N VAL A 188 8.43 3.77 -15.70
CA VAL A 188 8.63 4.20 -14.31
C VAL A 188 9.42 5.50 -14.23
N GLU A 189 10.38 5.71 -15.14
CA GLU A 189 11.06 6.99 -15.31
C GLU A 189 10.09 8.12 -15.59
N GLY A 190 9.22 7.94 -16.60
CA GLY A 190 8.20 8.93 -16.93
C GLY A 190 7.22 9.18 -15.79
N PHE A 191 6.85 8.12 -15.06
CA PHE A 191 6.01 8.25 -13.87
C PHE A 191 6.69 9.08 -12.77
N ILE A 192 7.91 8.73 -12.37
CA ILE A 192 8.63 9.44 -11.28
C ILE A 192 8.91 10.89 -11.68
N GLN A 193 9.30 11.15 -12.93
CA GLN A 193 9.53 12.52 -13.41
C GLN A 193 8.28 13.39 -13.28
N LYS A 194 7.14 12.91 -13.80
CA LYS A 194 5.86 13.63 -13.73
C LYS A 194 5.40 13.89 -12.29
N GLN A 195 5.74 13.01 -11.36
CA GLN A 195 5.37 13.14 -9.95
C GLN A 195 6.32 14.06 -9.18
N THR A 196 7.60 14.07 -9.54
CA THR A 196 8.60 15.00 -9.00
C THR A 196 8.23 16.45 -9.32
N GLU A 197 7.74 16.70 -10.55
CA GLU A 197 7.23 18.01 -10.97
C GLU A 197 6.02 18.49 -10.16
N ARG A 198 5.24 17.57 -9.58
CA ARG A 198 4.02 17.88 -8.83
C ARG A 198 4.22 18.04 -7.32
N SER A 199 5.19 17.34 -6.74
CA SER A 199 5.24 17.12 -5.27
C SER A 199 6.61 17.46 -4.64
N GLY A 200 7.60 17.88 -5.43
CA GLY A 200 8.92 18.28 -4.94
C GLY A 200 9.92 17.12 -4.77
N VAL A 201 11.21 17.45 -4.87
CA VAL A 201 12.34 16.49 -5.05
C VAL A 201 12.64 15.62 -3.82
N GLU A 202 12.37 16.09 -2.61
CA GLU A 202 12.74 15.37 -1.38
C GLU A 202 11.94 14.07 -1.16
N VAL A 203 10.78 13.98 -1.82
CA VAL A 203 9.79 12.93 -1.64
C VAL A 203 10.08 11.72 -2.54
N MET A 204 10.98 11.77 -3.52
CA MET A 204 11.17 10.65 -4.46
C MET A 204 12.44 9.81 -4.24
N ALA A 205 13.29 10.17 -3.27
CA ALA A 205 14.62 9.57 -3.09
C ALA A 205 14.65 8.02 -3.06
N ARG A 206 13.67 7.35 -2.42
CA ARG A 206 13.64 5.87 -2.37
C ARG A 206 13.21 5.23 -3.70
N ALA A 207 12.21 5.82 -4.35
CA ALA A 207 11.78 5.37 -5.66
C ALA A 207 12.91 5.56 -6.68
N GLU A 208 13.60 6.70 -6.64
CA GLU A 208 14.78 6.98 -7.46
C GLU A 208 15.92 6.01 -7.19
N ALA A 209 16.21 5.69 -5.92
CA ALA A 209 17.24 4.71 -5.58
C ALA A 209 16.92 3.31 -6.14
N ARG A 210 15.65 2.90 -6.11
CA ARG A 210 15.21 1.63 -6.71
C ARG A 210 15.26 1.66 -8.23
N LEU A 211 14.86 2.77 -8.85
CA LEU A 211 14.97 2.95 -10.29
C LEU A 211 16.44 2.91 -10.74
N ALA A 212 17.36 3.53 -9.98
CA ALA A 212 18.79 3.44 -10.23
C ALA A 212 19.32 2.01 -10.12
N GLN A 213 18.86 1.24 -9.12
CA GLN A 213 19.18 -0.19 -9.00
C GLN A 213 18.66 -1.00 -10.20
N ALA A 214 17.44 -0.72 -10.68
CA ALA A 214 16.87 -1.36 -11.86
C ALA A 214 17.71 -1.09 -13.12
N ARG A 215 18.13 0.17 -13.34
CA ARG A 215 19.04 0.55 -14.43
C ARG A 215 20.38 -0.17 -14.36
N LYS A 216 20.95 -0.31 -13.16
CA LYS A 216 22.19 -1.06 -12.94
C LYS A 216 22.04 -2.52 -13.34
N LEU A 217 20.99 -3.19 -12.86
CA LEU A 217 20.68 -4.59 -13.21
C LEU A 217 20.46 -4.77 -14.72
N PHE A 218 19.77 -3.82 -15.35
CA PHE A 218 19.58 -3.82 -16.80
C PHE A 218 20.91 -3.75 -17.56
N ALA A 219 21.79 -2.82 -17.17
CA ALA A 219 23.11 -2.68 -17.77
C ALA A 219 23.98 -3.93 -17.58
N GLU A 220 23.95 -4.56 -16.40
CA GLU A 220 24.60 -5.86 -16.17
C GLU A 220 24.01 -6.96 -17.07
N GLY A 221 22.70 -6.93 -17.31
CA GLY A 221 22.01 -7.82 -18.24
C GLY A 221 22.49 -7.66 -19.68
N GLU A 222 22.63 -6.43 -20.18
CA GLU A 222 23.17 -6.14 -21.52
C GLU A 222 24.58 -6.72 -21.71
N VAL A 223 25.42 -6.64 -20.66
CA VAL A 223 26.76 -7.23 -20.67
C VAL A 223 26.70 -8.76 -20.79
N LYS A 224 25.80 -9.41 -20.03
CA LYS A 224 25.60 -10.86 -20.12
C LYS A 224 25.03 -11.32 -21.46
N LEU A 225 24.09 -10.54 -22.01
CA LEU A 225 23.50 -10.80 -23.33
C LEU A 225 24.58 -10.73 -24.42
N SER A 226 25.41 -9.68 -24.39
CA SER A 226 26.54 -9.52 -25.32
C SER A 226 27.57 -10.65 -25.22
N ALA A 227 27.74 -11.22 -24.03
CA ALA A 227 28.58 -12.38 -23.78
C ALA A 227 27.93 -13.73 -24.13
N LYS A 228 26.70 -13.73 -24.67
CA LYS A 228 25.88 -14.92 -24.95
C LYS A 228 25.57 -15.78 -23.72
N ASP A 229 25.67 -15.20 -22.53
CA ASP A 229 25.23 -15.81 -21.28
C ASP A 229 23.73 -15.51 -21.08
N TYR A 230 22.90 -16.11 -21.93
CA TYR A 230 21.47 -15.81 -22.03
C TYR A 230 20.71 -16.10 -20.73
N ASN A 231 21.12 -17.12 -19.98
CA ASN A 231 20.51 -17.45 -18.69
C ASN A 231 20.80 -16.39 -17.62
N ALA A 232 22.04 -15.89 -17.54
CA ALA A 232 22.37 -14.80 -16.64
C ALA A 232 21.71 -13.49 -17.08
N ALA A 233 21.67 -13.21 -18.38
CA ALA A 233 21.00 -12.04 -18.94
C ALA A 233 19.51 -12.05 -18.61
N PHE A 234 18.80 -13.15 -18.89
CA PHE A 234 17.39 -13.34 -18.57
C PHE A 234 17.09 -13.08 -17.08
N LYS A 235 17.92 -13.63 -16.19
CA LYS A 235 17.79 -13.40 -14.74
C LYS A 235 17.94 -11.92 -14.38
N LEU A 236 18.98 -11.25 -14.90
CA LEU A 236 19.25 -9.84 -14.61
C LEU A 236 18.14 -8.92 -15.15
N PHE A 237 17.65 -9.16 -16.36
CA PHE A 237 16.51 -8.42 -16.91
C PHE A 237 15.24 -8.65 -16.10
N GLY A 238 15.00 -9.88 -15.62
CA GLY A 238 13.91 -10.16 -14.69
C GLY A 238 14.02 -9.39 -13.38
N GLN A 239 15.21 -9.32 -12.79
CA GLN A 239 15.44 -8.54 -11.57
C GLN A 239 15.29 -7.03 -11.82
N ALA A 240 15.74 -6.53 -12.98
CA ALA A 240 15.57 -5.14 -13.38
C ALA A 240 14.09 -4.76 -13.48
N HIS A 241 13.28 -5.59 -14.16
CA HIS A 241 11.84 -5.39 -14.28
C HIS A 241 11.15 -5.31 -12.91
N THR A 242 11.37 -6.31 -12.04
CA THR A 242 10.79 -6.34 -10.68
C THR A 242 11.23 -5.12 -9.86
N THR A 243 12.50 -4.72 -9.95
CA THR A 243 13.02 -3.56 -9.20
C THR A 243 12.44 -2.23 -9.70
N ALA A 244 12.20 -2.10 -11.01
CA ALA A 244 11.52 -0.93 -11.57
C ALA A 244 10.05 -0.86 -11.11
N GLN A 245 9.35 -2.01 -11.08
CA GLN A 245 7.98 -2.07 -10.55
C GLN A 245 7.93 -1.69 -9.05
N GLU A 246 8.90 -2.14 -8.23
CA GLU A 246 9.04 -1.69 -6.84
C GLU A 246 9.18 -0.16 -6.74
N ALA A 247 10.02 0.44 -7.59
CA ALA A 247 10.22 1.89 -7.62
C ALA A 247 8.91 2.64 -7.90
N LYS A 248 8.11 2.17 -8.85
CA LYS A 248 6.79 2.74 -9.18
C LYS A 248 5.85 2.74 -7.98
N LEU A 249 5.79 1.61 -7.27
CA LEU A 249 4.88 1.44 -6.13
C LEU A 249 5.30 2.32 -4.96
N LEU A 250 6.61 2.43 -4.69
CA LEU A 250 7.13 3.34 -3.67
C LEU A 250 6.85 4.81 -3.99
N ALA A 251 6.96 5.21 -5.26
CA ALA A 251 6.61 6.56 -5.70
C ALA A 251 5.11 6.84 -5.49
N ARG A 252 4.24 5.87 -5.81
CA ARG A 252 2.79 6.01 -5.60
C ARG A 252 2.41 6.13 -4.12
N ALA A 253 2.97 5.27 -3.27
CA ALA A 253 2.63 5.25 -1.85
C ALA A 253 3.00 6.55 -1.11
N ARG A 254 4.04 7.26 -1.56
CA ARG A 254 4.39 8.57 -0.99
C ARG A 254 3.40 9.67 -1.38
N LEU A 255 2.92 9.69 -2.62
CA LEU A 255 1.93 10.67 -3.08
C LEU A 255 0.63 10.61 -2.28
N GLU A 256 0.13 9.40 -2.03
CA GLU A 256 -1.13 9.24 -1.29
C GLU A 256 -1.05 9.75 0.15
N ARG A 257 0.15 9.76 0.77
CA ARG A 257 0.32 10.33 2.12
C ARG A 257 0.37 11.86 2.10
N GLU A 258 0.84 12.47 1.03
CA GLU A 258 0.89 13.93 0.92
C GLU A 258 -0.49 14.52 0.66
N GLU A 259 -1.28 13.89 -0.23
CA GLU A 259 -2.67 14.30 -0.46
C GLU A 259 -3.51 14.25 0.83
N ASP A 260 -3.29 13.23 1.67
CA ASP A 260 -3.98 13.10 2.96
C ASP A 260 -3.50 14.15 3.98
N ASN A 261 -2.21 14.52 3.97
CA ASN A 261 -1.64 15.52 4.90
C ASN A 261 -2.04 16.97 4.52
N ASP A 262 -2.14 17.28 3.23
CA ASP A 262 -2.62 18.58 2.77
C ASP A 262 -4.13 18.77 2.98
N GLY A 263 -4.90 17.68 3.00
CA GLY A 263 -6.31 17.67 3.37
C GLY A 263 -6.60 18.10 4.81
N GLU A 264 -5.66 17.87 5.74
CA GLU A 264 -5.81 18.28 7.14
C GLU A 264 -5.48 19.77 7.38
N LYS A 265 -4.70 20.40 6.48
CA LYS A 265 -4.44 21.85 6.50
C LYS A 265 -5.59 22.70 5.95
N ALA A 266 -6.60 22.09 5.34
CA ALA A 266 -7.73 22.78 4.73
C ALA A 266 -9.03 22.65 5.55
N THR A 267 -8.98 23.02 6.84
CA THR A 267 -10.21 23.46 7.53
C THR A 267 -10.06 24.94 7.89
N PRO A 268 -10.74 25.86 7.18
CA PRO A 268 -10.95 27.18 7.75
C PRO A 268 -11.82 26.97 8.99
N THR A 269 -11.26 27.27 10.15
CA THR A 269 -12.00 27.44 11.40
C THR A 269 -13.22 28.32 11.06
N PRO A 270 -14.46 27.90 11.38
CA PRO A 270 -15.59 28.81 11.27
C PRO A 270 -15.35 29.93 12.27
N SER A 271 -14.95 31.09 11.74
CA SER A 271 -14.95 32.36 12.46
C SER A 271 -16.34 32.56 13.05
N SER A 272 -16.44 32.40 14.36
CA SER A 272 -17.59 32.77 15.16
C SER A 272 -17.77 34.29 15.09
N SER A 273 -18.41 34.77 14.03
CA SER A 273 -19.00 36.10 14.01
C SER A 273 -20.29 36.06 14.85
N VAL A 274 -20.12 36.18 16.17
CA VAL A 274 -21.21 36.60 17.05
C VAL A 274 -21.53 38.06 16.69
N SER A 275 -22.61 38.23 15.95
CA SER A 275 -23.24 39.53 15.73
C SER A 275 -23.92 39.95 17.02
N ALA A 276 -23.32 40.89 17.75
CA ALA A 276 -23.92 41.55 18.89
C ALA A 276 -24.85 42.67 18.40
N THR A 277 -26.14 42.55 18.68
CA THR A 277 -27.09 43.66 18.73
C THR A 277 -27.35 44.05 20.19
N PRO A 278 -27.40 45.35 20.55
CA PRO A 278 -27.60 45.78 21.93
C PRO A 278 -29.09 45.97 22.28
N ASP A 279 -29.34 45.98 23.59
CA ASP A 279 -30.54 46.48 24.30
C ASP A 279 -31.75 45.53 24.30
N SER A 280 -32.36 45.14 25.42
CA SER A 280 -32.72 45.95 26.59
C SER A 280 -32.95 45.09 27.85
N THR A 281 -32.77 45.75 29.01
CA THR A 281 -33.44 45.56 30.31
C THR A 281 -33.32 44.20 31.03
N ILE A 282 -32.68 44.22 32.21
CA ILE A 282 -33.26 43.96 33.55
C ILE A 282 -32.09 43.84 34.57
N SER A 283 -32.06 44.75 35.56
CA SER A 283 -31.45 44.55 36.89
C SER A 283 -32.49 43.89 37.81
N PRO A 284 -32.16 43.18 38.92
CA PRO A 284 -31.14 43.61 39.90
C PRO A 284 -30.34 42.51 40.67
N THR A 285 -29.25 42.97 41.30
CA THR A 285 -28.67 42.54 42.59
C THR A 285 -28.51 41.04 42.92
N SER A 286 -27.26 40.59 43.09
CA SER A 286 -26.74 40.22 44.42
C SER A 286 -25.21 40.08 44.40
N LYS A 287 -24.58 40.58 45.46
CA LYS A 287 -23.15 40.46 45.78
C LYS A 287 -22.90 39.08 46.37
N ILE A 288 -21.86 38.37 45.93
CA ILE A 288 -21.10 37.44 46.78
C ILE A 288 -19.63 37.45 46.33
N ASP A 289 -18.78 38.05 47.17
CA ASP A 289 -17.33 37.79 47.23
C ASP A 289 -17.10 36.48 47.96
N ILE A 290 -16.32 35.54 47.38
CA ILE A 290 -15.52 34.58 48.16
C ILE A 290 -14.20 34.31 47.44
N THR A 291 -13.14 34.80 48.05
CA THR A 291 -11.73 34.40 47.90
C THR A 291 -11.44 33.14 48.72
N ALA A 292 -10.76 32.14 48.14
CA ALA A 292 -9.84 31.18 48.81
C ALA A 292 -9.31 30.21 47.75
N SER A 293 -8.02 30.21 47.38
CA SER A 293 -6.88 29.59 48.08
C SER A 293 -7.08 28.09 48.40
N GLY A 294 -6.25 27.24 47.80
CA GLY A 294 -6.24 25.80 48.04
C GLY A 294 -5.23 25.06 47.17
N SER A 295 -3.95 25.25 47.44
CA SER A 295 -2.84 24.39 47.02
C SER A 295 -2.95 23.01 47.66
N VAL A 296 -2.82 21.94 46.88
CA VAL A 296 -2.52 20.59 47.41
C VAL A 296 -1.35 20.02 46.63
N GLN A 297 -0.23 19.98 47.35
CA GLN A 297 0.95 19.15 47.13
C GLN A 297 0.62 17.74 47.62
N PHE A 298 1.02 16.70 46.90
CA PHE A 298 1.15 15.36 47.49
C PHE A 298 2.45 14.73 47.00
N ASP A 299 3.26 14.38 47.98
CA ASP A 299 4.63 13.91 47.90
C ASP A 299 4.73 12.46 47.40
N LEU A 300 5.90 12.20 46.82
CA LEU A 300 6.44 10.89 46.48
C LEU A 300 6.98 10.25 47.75
N GLU A 301 6.62 9.00 48.01
CA GLU A 301 7.36 8.12 48.92
C GLU A 301 7.83 6.89 48.14
N GLU A 302 9.16 6.82 48.01
CA GLU A 302 9.98 5.62 47.86
C GLU A 302 9.76 4.67 49.05
N GLU A 303 9.75 3.36 48.78
CA GLU A 303 10.52 2.33 49.53
C GLU A 303 10.75 1.17 48.52
N ASP A 304 12.00 0.98 48.07
CA ASP A 304 13.04 0.09 48.63
C ASP A 304 12.70 -1.41 48.53
N GLU A 305 13.43 -2.14 47.67
CA GLU A 305 14.45 -3.16 48.02
C GLU A 305 13.78 -4.42 48.62
N ILE A 306 14.02 -5.66 48.20
CA ILE A 306 15.24 -6.48 48.11
C ILE A 306 14.75 -7.81 47.48
N GLY A 307 15.47 -8.52 46.61
CA GLY A 307 16.67 -9.27 46.96
C GLY A 307 16.77 -10.54 46.11
N GLU A 308 18.01 -11.03 46.02
CA GLU A 308 18.58 -12.06 45.15
C GLU A 308 18.00 -13.47 45.28
N GLY A 309 18.24 -14.32 44.26
CA GLY A 309 18.25 -15.77 44.47
C GLY A 309 18.16 -16.65 43.22
N ASN A 310 19.35 -17.01 42.70
CA ASN A 310 19.70 -18.17 41.87
C ASN A 310 19.49 -18.12 40.34
#